data_AF-A0A2U3XA07-F1
#
_entry.id   AF-A0A2U3XA07-F1
#
_cell.length_a   1.000
_cell.length_b   1.000
_cell.length_c   1.000
_cell.angle_alpha   90.00
_cell.angle_beta   90.00
_cell.angle_gamma   90.00
#
_symmetry.space_group_name_H-M   'P 1'
#
loop_
_entity.id
_entity.type
_entity.pdbx_description
1 polymer ?
#
loop_
_entity_poly.entity_id
_entity_poly.type
_entity_poly.pdbx_seq_one_letter_code
_entity_poly.pdbx_strand_id
1 'polypeptide(L)'
;MFLAILILFTSEISTCSVSDRHPVFKVSALVLATINLQSQHELQLLTNFLLSVQRVQPKMVMEYWTGWFDSWGGPHNILDSSEVLKTVSAILDAGSSINLYMFHGGTNFGFINGAMHFHEYKSDVTSYDYDAVLTEAGDYTAKYFKLRGFFGSISGVPLPPQPDLLPKTAYEPLRPNLYLSLWDALQYMEEPVNSEKPVNMENLPINSGNGQSFGYTLYETTIASSGILSGLVRDRGQDEVQAASLHVGVGKKGSMLAKCMGAQQEGSSKMEPEDCEKS
;
A
#
# COMPACT_ATOMS: atom_id res chain seq x y z
N MET A 1 17.03 -22.07 -32.20
CA MET A 1 15.77 -22.32 -31.47
C MET A 1 16.08 -22.07 -29.99
N PHE A 2 15.74 -20.89 -29.45
CA PHE A 2 15.94 -20.61 -28.03
C PHE A 2 14.84 -21.30 -27.25
N LEU A 3 15.20 -22.28 -26.42
CA LEU A 3 14.28 -22.90 -25.48
C LEU A 3 14.08 -21.89 -24.34
N ALA A 4 12.93 -21.23 -24.31
CA ALA A 4 12.54 -20.43 -23.15
C ALA A 4 12.15 -21.41 -22.02
N ILE A 5 12.95 -21.46 -20.96
CA ILE A 5 12.63 -22.22 -19.75
C ILE A 5 11.80 -21.28 -18.87
N LEU A 6 10.55 -21.64 -18.61
CA LEU A 6 9.69 -20.95 -17.65
C LEU A 6 9.88 -21.59 -16.27
N ILE A 7 10.33 -20.80 -15.29
CA ILE A 7 10.43 -21.21 -13.90
C ILE A 7 9.26 -20.59 -13.13
N LEU A 8 8.44 -21.42 -12.51
CA LEU A 8 7.36 -20.98 -11.64
C LEU A 8 7.82 -21.04 -10.19
N PHE A 9 7.48 -20.02 -9.39
CA PHE A 9 7.80 -19.97 -7.97
C PHE A 9 6.71 -19.29 -7.14
N THR A 10 6.70 -19.56 -5.83
CA THR A 10 5.90 -18.86 -4.81
C THR A 10 6.81 -18.23 -3.76
N SER A 11 6.30 -17.27 -2.99
CA SER A 11 7.05 -16.48 -2.00
C SER A 11 6.21 -16.34 -0.73
N GLU A 12 6.79 -16.67 0.42
CA GLU A 12 6.08 -16.74 1.70
C GLU A 12 6.96 -16.31 2.88
N ILE A 13 6.33 -15.89 3.97
CA ILE A 13 6.96 -15.66 5.28
C ILE A 13 6.83 -16.95 6.10
N SER A 14 7.93 -17.54 6.59
CA SER A 14 7.81 -18.81 7.32
C SER A 14 7.24 -18.64 8.72
N THR A 15 5.94 -18.83 8.83
CA THR A 15 5.35 -19.39 10.05
C THR A 15 4.58 -20.64 9.68
N CYS A 16 4.73 -21.72 10.46
CA CYS A 16 4.03 -23.00 10.25
C CYS A 16 2.50 -22.83 10.04
N SER A 17 1.90 -21.76 10.54
CA SER A 17 0.47 -21.44 10.44
C SER A 17 -0.03 -21.04 9.04
N VAL A 18 0.85 -20.73 8.08
CA VAL A 18 0.43 -20.38 6.71
C VAL A 18 0.30 -21.64 5.83
N SER A 19 1.14 -22.65 6.07
CA SER A 19 1.08 -23.94 5.38
C SER A 19 -0.25 -24.69 5.61
N ASP A 20 -0.91 -24.44 6.74
CA ASP A 20 -2.18 -25.10 7.09
C ASP A 20 -3.43 -24.40 6.51
N ARG A 21 -3.33 -23.12 6.11
CA ARG A 21 -4.48 -22.34 5.63
C ARG A 21 -4.70 -22.37 4.12
N HIS A 22 -3.73 -22.90 3.36
CA HIS A 22 -3.85 -22.99 1.91
C HIS A 22 -3.49 -24.42 1.43
N PRO A 23 -4.48 -25.24 1.03
CA PRO A 23 -4.25 -26.62 0.58
C PRO A 23 -3.69 -26.75 -0.85
N VAL A 24 -3.38 -25.64 -1.54
CA VAL A 24 -2.65 -25.65 -2.84
C VAL A 24 -1.17 -26.07 -2.64
N PHE A 25 -0.71 -26.12 -1.39
CA PHE A 25 0.67 -26.34 -0.95
C PHE A 25 1.10 -27.81 -0.92
N LYS A 26 0.61 -28.63 -1.84
CA LYS A 26 1.52 -29.66 -2.38
C LYS A 26 2.43 -28.90 -3.33
N VAL A 27 3.63 -28.53 -2.86
CA VAL A 27 4.75 -28.17 -3.74
C VAL A 27 4.84 -29.27 -4.79
N SER A 28 4.21 -29.04 -5.94
CA SER A 28 4.35 -29.94 -7.07
C SER A 28 5.79 -29.86 -7.51
N ALA A 29 6.33 -30.90 -8.13
CA ALA A 29 7.71 -30.91 -8.61
C ALA A 29 8.05 -29.78 -9.62
N LEU A 30 7.08 -28.91 -9.97
CA LEU A 30 7.14 -27.88 -11.00
C LEU A 30 7.15 -26.44 -10.49
N VAL A 31 6.93 -26.19 -9.18
CA VAL A 31 6.90 -24.82 -8.61
C VAL A 31 7.87 -24.72 -7.44
N LEU A 32 8.82 -23.79 -7.51
CA LEU A 32 9.82 -23.57 -6.46
C LEU A 32 9.26 -22.71 -5.32
N ALA A 33 9.62 -23.02 -4.08
CA ALA A 33 9.32 -22.16 -2.95
C ALA A 33 10.44 -21.14 -2.75
N THR A 34 10.10 -19.92 -2.33
CA THR A 34 11.07 -18.88 -1.94
C THR A 34 10.63 -18.24 -0.62
N ILE A 35 11.56 -17.54 0.02
CA ILE A 35 11.36 -17.02 1.38
C ILE A 35 11.49 -15.50 1.43
N ASN A 36 10.76 -14.88 2.36
CA ASN A 36 10.83 -13.45 2.65
C ASN A 36 11.32 -13.25 4.09
N LEU A 37 12.19 -12.27 4.33
CA LEU A 37 12.78 -11.99 5.65
C LEU A 37 13.32 -10.56 5.78
N GLN A 38 13.49 -10.09 7.01
CA GLN A 38 14.18 -8.82 7.30
C GLN A 38 15.55 -9.02 7.98
N SER A 39 15.70 -10.11 8.74
CA SER A 39 16.82 -10.26 9.67
C SER A 39 17.59 -11.55 9.48
N GLN A 40 18.89 -11.51 9.77
CA GLN A 40 19.74 -12.70 9.75
C GLN A 40 19.24 -13.82 10.69
N HIS A 41 18.53 -13.48 11.78
CA HIS A 41 18.02 -14.45 12.73
C HIS A 41 16.97 -15.40 12.11
N GLU A 42 16.23 -14.93 11.11
CA GLU A 42 15.20 -15.70 10.42
C GLU A 42 15.80 -16.67 9.38
N LEU A 43 17.00 -16.35 8.87
CA LEU A 43 17.63 -17.06 7.75
C LEU A 43 17.79 -18.56 7.98
N GLN A 44 18.20 -18.97 9.19
CA GLN A 44 18.40 -20.40 9.50
C GLN A 44 17.08 -21.17 9.50
N LEU A 45 16.03 -20.62 10.13
CA LEU A 45 14.73 -21.24 10.22
C LEU A 45 14.11 -21.38 8.82
N LEU A 46 14.14 -20.31 8.03
CA LEU A 46 13.64 -20.28 6.66
C LEU A 46 14.41 -21.23 5.74
N THR A 47 15.74 -21.30 5.88
CA THR A 47 16.57 -22.21 5.07
C THR A 47 16.25 -23.67 5.36
N ASN A 48 16.05 -24.03 6.64
CA ASN A 48 15.66 -25.38 7.03
C ASN A 48 14.27 -25.75 6.49
N PHE A 49 13.34 -24.80 6.46
CA PHE A 49 12.04 -24.98 5.81
C PHE A 49 12.20 -25.25 4.30
N LEU A 50 12.99 -24.45 3.57
CA LEU A 50 13.20 -24.70 2.15
C LEU A 50 13.83 -26.08 1.88
N LEU A 51 14.77 -26.51 2.72
CA LEU A 51 15.35 -27.86 2.60
C LEU A 51 14.29 -28.97 2.79
N SER A 52 13.31 -28.77 3.67
CA SER A 52 12.27 -29.77 3.92
C SER A 52 11.27 -29.89 2.77
N VAL A 53 10.96 -28.79 2.07
CA VAL A 53 9.94 -28.75 1.01
C VAL A 53 10.49 -28.93 -0.41
N GLN A 54 11.72 -28.48 -0.70
CA GLN A 54 12.31 -28.52 -2.05
C GLN A 54 13.72 -29.13 -2.13
N ARG A 55 14.24 -29.69 -1.02
CA ARG A 55 15.51 -30.44 -0.97
C ARG A 55 16.71 -29.69 -1.58
N VAL A 56 17.19 -30.15 -2.75
CA VAL A 56 18.43 -29.68 -3.40
C VAL A 56 18.20 -28.57 -4.43
N GLN A 57 16.98 -28.05 -4.52
CA GLN A 57 16.66 -26.95 -5.42
C GLN A 57 17.33 -25.63 -4.98
N PRO A 58 17.54 -24.67 -5.89
CA PRO A 58 18.10 -23.37 -5.55
C PRO A 58 17.33 -22.67 -4.44
N LYS A 59 18.06 -22.10 -3.49
CA LYS A 59 17.48 -21.29 -2.41
C LYS A 59 17.44 -19.84 -2.85
N MET A 60 16.32 -19.18 -2.60
CA MET A 60 16.16 -17.78 -2.92
C MET A 60 15.39 -17.05 -1.82
N VAL A 61 15.97 -15.95 -1.37
CA VAL A 61 15.26 -14.92 -0.62
C VAL A 61 14.61 -14.00 -1.64
N MET A 62 13.29 -14.13 -1.81
CA MET A 62 12.53 -13.36 -2.81
C MET A 62 12.24 -11.93 -2.34
N GLU A 63 12.08 -11.74 -1.04
CA GLU A 63 12.01 -10.39 -0.47
C GLU A 63 12.93 -10.33 0.73
N TYR A 64 14.09 -9.71 0.53
CA TYR A 64 14.86 -9.19 1.64
C TYR A 64 14.43 -7.74 1.90
N TRP A 65 13.70 -7.51 2.99
CA TRP A 65 13.18 -6.18 3.30
C TRP A 65 14.31 -5.26 3.82
N THR A 66 14.79 -4.38 2.94
CA THR A 66 15.90 -3.44 3.19
C THR A 66 15.55 -2.27 4.11
N GLY A 67 14.25 -2.11 4.39
CA GLY A 67 13.66 -1.10 5.27
C GLY A 67 12.19 -1.47 5.50
N TRP A 68 11.29 -0.49 5.65
CA TRP A 68 9.85 -0.72 5.79
C TRP A 68 9.04 0.50 5.32
N PHE A 69 7.76 0.30 5.03
CA PHE A 69 6.86 1.39 4.63
C PHE A 69 6.29 2.13 5.85
N ASP A 70 5.86 3.37 5.66
CA ASP A 70 5.32 4.22 6.71
C ASP A 70 3.81 4.38 6.61
N SER A 71 3.18 4.61 7.77
CA SER A 71 1.76 4.96 7.85
C SER A 71 1.58 6.38 8.36
N TRP A 72 0.50 7.05 7.95
CA TRP A 72 0.16 8.40 8.42
C TRP A 72 0.07 8.46 9.95
N GLY A 73 0.76 9.44 10.55
CA GLY A 73 0.83 9.63 12.00
C GLY A 73 1.83 8.72 12.73
N GLY A 74 2.47 7.78 12.02
CA GLY A 74 3.56 6.95 12.55
C GLY A 74 4.96 7.58 12.39
N PRO A 75 5.98 6.99 13.02
CA PRO A 75 7.37 7.35 12.76
C PRO A 75 7.83 6.84 11.38
N HIS A 76 8.88 7.47 10.83
CA HIS A 76 9.58 6.95 9.66
C HIS A 76 10.42 5.72 10.03
N ASN A 77 10.22 4.61 9.33
CA ASN A 77 10.95 3.37 9.56
C ASN A 77 12.35 3.44 8.94
N ILE A 78 13.36 3.10 9.74
CA ILE A 78 14.78 3.13 9.32
C ILE A 78 15.44 1.81 9.72
N LEU A 79 16.25 1.25 8.83
CA LEU A 79 17.09 0.08 9.06
C LEU A 79 18.56 0.42 8.80
N ASP A 80 19.45 0.06 9.73
CA ASP A 80 20.86 0.43 9.60
C ASP A 80 21.53 -0.23 8.40
N SER A 81 22.32 0.56 7.68
CA SER A 81 23.03 0.09 6.49
C SER A 81 24.06 -1.01 6.76
N SER A 82 24.58 -1.12 7.98
CA SER A 82 25.48 -2.22 8.39
C SER A 82 24.72 -3.50 8.68
N GLU A 83 23.53 -3.39 9.26
CA GLU A 83 22.62 -4.54 9.46
C GLU A 83 22.15 -5.11 8.13
N VAL A 84 21.83 -4.24 7.18
CA VAL A 84 21.53 -4.61 5.79
C VAL A 84 22.69 -5.40 5.17
N LEU A 85 23.90 -4.85 5.21
CA LEU A 85 25.07 -5.51 4.65
C LEU A 85 25.35 -6.87 5.34
N LYS A 86 25.23 -6.94 6.66
CA LYS A 86 25.43 -8.16 7.44
C LYS A 86 24.46 -9.26 7.02
N THR A 87 23.18 -8.92 6.85
CA THR A 87 22.16 -9.91 6.45
C THR A 87 22.34 -10.34 5.01
N VAL A 88 22.61 -9.40 4.08
CA VAL A 88 22.90 -9.73 2.67
C VAL A 88 24.12 -10.64 2.55
N SER A 89 25.21 -10.37 3.29
CA SER A 89 26.38 -11.25 3.33
C SER A 89 26.01 -12.66 3.79
N ALA A 90 25.25 -12.78 4.89
CA ALA A 90 24.84 -14.08 5.41
C ALA A 90 23.96 -14.87 4.42
N ILE A 91 23.09 -14.21 3.67
CA ILE A 91 22.26 -14.85 2.62
C ILE A 91 23.14 -15.45 1.51
N LEU A 92 24.14 -14.69 1.04
CA LEU A 92 25.06 -15.16 0.01
C LEU A 92 26.02 -16.24 0.52
N ASP A 93 26.52 -16.11 1.75
CA ASP A 93 27.38 -17.11 2.40
C ASP A 93 26.62 -18.44 2.59
N ALA A 94 25.30 -18.39 2.79
CA ALA A 94 24.44 -19.56 2.81
C ALA A 94 24.19 -20.16 1.40
N GLY A 95 24.72 -19.56 0.34
CA GLY A 95 24.56 -20.00 -1.05
C GLY A 95 23.17 -19.76 -1.62
N SER A 96 22.47 -18.71 -1.14
CA SER A 96 21.12 -18.37 -1.62
C SER A 96 21.17 -17.18 -2.58
N SER A 97 20.31 -17.20 -3.59
CA SER A 97 19.98 -16.01 -4.39
C SER A 97 19.17 -15.01 -3.56
N ILE A 98 19.19 -13.74 -3.95
CA ILE A 98 18.53 -12.67 -3.22
C ILE A 98 17.88 -11.66 -4.15
N ASN A 99 16.70 -11.15 -3.76
CA ASN A 99 16.10 -9.95 -4.29
C ASN A 99 15.90 -8.92 -3.14
N LEU A 100 16.29 -7.66 -3.41
CA LEU A 100 16.30 -6.57 -2.42
C LEU A 100 14.98 -5.80 -2.52
N TYR A 101 14.12 -5.94 -1.51
CA TYR A 101 12.82 -5.26 -1.44
C TYR A 101 12.89 -4.10 -0.43
N MET A 102 12.77 -2.83 -0.78
CA MET A 102 12.90 -2.28 -2.12
C MET A 102 14.34 -1.86 -2.39
N PHE A 103 14.84 -2.12 -3.59
CA PHE A 103 16.06 -1.46 -4.04
C PHE A 103 15.81 0.04 -4.27
N HIS A 104 14.69 0.37 -4.91
CA HIS A 104 14.16 1.72 -5.07
C HIS A 104 12.65 1.63 -4.89
N GLY A 105 12.10 2.33 -3.90
CA GLY A 105 10.67 2.26 -3.61
C GLY A 105 9.85 3.30 -4.38
N GLY A 106 10.25 4.57 -4.34
CA GLY A 106 9.63 5.64 -5.13
C GLY A 106 8.43 6.30 -4.42
N THR A 107 7.32 6.50 -5.16
CA THR A 107 6.19 7.32 -4.71
C THR A 107 4.85 6.68 -5.07
N ASN A 108 3.92 6.67 -4.13
CA ASN A 108 2.51 6.34 -4.34
C ASN A 108 1.75 7.59 -4.84
N PHE A 109 1.78 7.87 -6.14
CA PHE A 109 1.09 9.04 -6.71
C PHE A 109 -0.44 8.91 -6.67
N GLY A 110 -1.13 10.05 -6.53
CA GLY A 110 -2.59 10.07 -6.54
C GLY A 110 -3.17 9.28 -5.35
N PHE A 111 -4.00 8.27 -5.65
CA PHE A 111 -4.72 7.47 -4.66
C PHE A 111 -4.30 5.99 -4.63
N ILE A 112 -3.09 5.68 -5.11
CA ILE A 112 -2.63 4.28 -5.22
C ILE A 112 -1.94 3.73 -3.96
N ASN A 113 -1.88 4.52 -2.88
CA ASN A 113 -1.28 4.04 -1.64
C ASN A 113 -2.14 2.92 -1.03
N GLY A 114 -1.48 2.00 -0.33
CA GLY A 114 -2.15 0.93 0.41
C GLY A 114 -2.63 1.35 1.79
N ALA A 115 -3.10 0.37 2.54
CA ALA A 115 -3.43 0.49 3.95
C ALA A 115 -3.28 -0.87 4.66
N MET A 116 -3.05 -0.81 5.97
CA MET A 116 -3.13 -1.96 6.87
C MET A 116 -4.35 -1.87 7.78
N HIS A 117 -4.94 -3.02 8.10
CA HIS A 117 -6.03 -3.11 9.06
C HIS A 117 -5.88 -4.38 9.94
N PHE A 118 -5.13 -4.25 11.03
CA PHE A 118 -5.00 -5.30 12.06
C PHE A 118 -5.93 -5.03 13.24
N HIS A 119 -5.65 -3.95 13.98
CA HIS A 119 -6.50 -3.48 15.08
C HIS A 119 -7.18 -2.14 14.76
N GLU A 120 -6.52 -1.33 13.93
CA GLU A 120 -6.96 -0.03 13.47
C GLU A 120 -6.55 0.15 12.00
N TYR A 121 -7.32 0.95 11.27
CA TYR A 121 -7.01 1.31 9.88
C TYR A 121 -5.85 2.29 9.86
N LYS A 122 -4.81 1.96 9.08
CA LYS A 122 -3.63 2.78 8.84
C LYS A 122 -3.37 2.87 7.36
N SER A 123 -3.59 4.05 6.79
CA SER A 123 -3.23 4.35 5.41
C SER A 123 -1.72 4.59 5.29
N ASP A 124 -1.12 4.02 4.26
CA ASP A 124 0.29 4.23 3.94
C ASP A 124 0.51 5.67 3.45
N VAL A 125 1.68 6.23 3.74
CA VAL A 125 2.01 7.58 3.28
C VAL A 125 2.26 7.62 1.77
N THR A 126 2.22 8.83 1.19
CA THR A 126 2.48 9.05 -0.24
C THR A 126 3.91 8.65 -0.63
N SER A 127 4.89 8.95 0.23
CA SER A 127 6.27 8.52 0.00
C SER A 127 6.36 7.01 0.13
N TYR A 128 6.97 6.36 -0.85
CA TYR A 128 7.37 4.96 -0.76
C TYR A 128 8.89 4.85 -0.73
N ASP A 129 9.57 5.81 -0.07
CA ASP A 129 11.03 5.81 0.12
C ASP A 129 11.52 4.49 0.73
N TYR A 130 10.74 3.95 1.68
CA TYR A 130 10.96 2.65 2.32
C TYR A 130 12.24 2.56 3.15
N ASP A 131 13.00 3.65 3.30
CA ASP A 131 14.42 3.63 3.65
C ASP A 131 15.16 2.60 2.76
N ALA A 132 14.84 2.60 1.46
CA ALA A 132 15.37 1.65 0.48
C ALA A 132 16.87 1.87 0.20
N VAL A 133 17.42 1.06 -0.71
CA VAL A 133 18.80 1.22 -1.16
C VAL A 133 19.00 2.56 -1.88
N LEU A 134 18.01 3.04 -2.63
CA LEU A 134 17.93 4.38 -3.19
C LEU A 134 16.79 5.15 -2.52
N THR A 135 16.95 6.47 -2.35
CA THR A 135 15.86 7.32 -1.83
C THR A 135 14.68 7.36 -2.81
N GLU A 136 13.53 7.87 -2.38
CA GLU A 136 12.35 8.14 -3.24
C GLU A 136 12.74 8.85 -4.55
N ALA A 137 13.61 9.86 -4.45
CA ALA A 137 14.10 10.65 -5.59
C ALA A 137 15.27 10.00 -6.37
N GLY A 138 15.65 8.78 -6.02
CA GLY A 138 16.71 8.01 -6.70
C GLY A 138 18.14 8.33 -6.24
N ASP A 139 18.32 9.00 -5.10
CA ASP A 139 19.65 9.35 -4.60
C ASP A 139 20.35 8.14 -3.96
N TYR A 140 21.68 8.11 -4.01
CA TYR A 140 22.48 7.04 -3.44
C TYR A 140 22.59 7.15 -1.91
N THR A 141 22.16 6.11 -1.21
CA THR A 141 22.23 6.04 0.26
C THR A 141 23.52 5.37 0.75
N ALA A 142 23.75 5.38 2.07
CA ALA A 142 24.79 4.57 2.68
C ALA A 142 24.62 3.06 2.41
N LYS A 143 23.37 2.56 2.31
CA LYS A 143 23.08 1.17 1.94
C LYS A 143 23.60 0.87 0.53
N TYR A 144 23.35 1.78 -0.42
CA TYR A 144 23.81 1.63 -1.79
C TYR A 144 25.33 1.46 -1.87
N PHE A 145 26.10 2.36 -1.24
CA PHE A 145 27.56 2.29 -1.31
C PHE A 145 28.13 1.03 -0.64
N LYS A 146 27.57 0.61 0.50
CA LYS A 146 27.98 -0.62 1.19
C LYS A 146 27.71 -1.86 0.35
N LEU A 147 26.49 -2.01 -0.17
CA LEU A 147 26.11 -3.15 -0.99
C LEU A 147 26.91 -3.18 -2.29
N ARG A 148 27.08 -2.03 -2.95
CA ARG A 148 27.89 -1.91 -4.15
C ARG A 148 29.34 -2.33 -3.93
N GLY A 149 29.96 -1.88 -2.84
CA GLY A 149 31.32 -2.29 -2.49
C GLY A 149 31.43 -3.79 -2.24
N PHE A 150 30.47 -4.36 -1.51
CA PHE A 150 30.39 -5.79 -1.23
C PHE A 150 30.24 -6.64 -2.50
N PHE A 151 29.22 -6.36 -3.33
CA PHE A 151 29.03 -7.10 -4.59
C PHE A 151 30.21 -6.93 -5.54
N GLY A 152 30.85 -5.76 -5.58
CA GLY A 152 32.08 -5.55 -6.36
C GLY A 152 33.25 -6.40 -5.88
N SER A 153 33.37 -6.62 -4.57
CA SER A 153 34.41 -7.48 -4.01
C SER A 153 34.23 -8.96 -4.36
N ILE A 154 32.98 -9.40 -4.55
CA ILE A 154 32.64 -10.79 -4.89
C ILE A 154 32.69 -11.03 -6.40
N SER A 155 32.26 -10.05 -7.21
CA SER A 155 32.19 -10.23 -8.67
C SER A 155 33.58 -10.32 -9.32
N GLY A 156 34.61 -9.71 -8.71
CA GLY A 156 35.96 -9.63 -9.27
C GLY A 156 36.06 -8.78 -10.55
N VAL A 157 34.97 -8.13 -10.97
CA VAL A 157 34.89 -7.31 -12.18
C VAL A 157 34.67 -5.85 -11.78
N PRO A 158 35.39 -4.89 -12.39
CA PRO A 158 35.13 -3.46 -12.16
C PRO A 158 33.68 -3.12 -12.44
N LEU A 159 33.01 -2.53 -11.45
CA LEU A 159 31.62 -2.12 -11.59
C LEU A 159 31.54 -0.84 -12.45
N PRO A 160 30.50 -0.69 -13.30
CA PRO A 160 30.32 0.48 -14.16
C PRO A 160 30.13 1.76 -13.32
N PRO A 161 30.56 2.94 -13.77
CA PRO A 161 30.34 4.18 -13.03
C PRO A 161 28.85 4.43 -12.74
N GLN A 162 28.58 5.14 -11.65
CA GLN A 162 27.23 5.57 -11.28
C GLN A 162 26.75 6.67 -12.24
N PRO A 163 25.48 6.64 -12.69
CA PRO A 163 24.86 7.80 -13.33
C PRO A 163 24.90 9.05 -12.44
N ASP A 164 24.94 10.23 -13.07
CA ASP A 164 24.84 11.50 -12.37
C ASP A 164 23.45 11.68 -11.75
N LEU A 165 23.40 12.22 -10.53
CA LEU A 165 22.14 12.54 -9.86
C LEU A 165 21.45 13.74 -10.52
N LEU A 166 20.12 13.71 -10.52
CA LEU A 166 19.32 14.83 -11.01
C LEU A 166 19.42 16.03 -10.04
N PRO A 167 19.63 17.25 -10.54
CA PRO A 167 19.73 18.43 -9.71
C PRO A 167 18.37 18.72 -9.03
N LYS A 168 18.42 19.06 -7.74
CA LYS A 168 17.23 19.48 -6.97
C LYS A 168 17.23 20.99 -6.83
N THR A 169 16.08 21.62 -7.06
CA THR A 169 15.91 23.08 -7.00
C THR A 169 14.85 23.44 -5.98
N ALA A 170 15.17 24.40 -5.10
CA ALA A 170 14.19 25.05 -4.25
C ALA A 170 13.55 26.20 -5.04
N TYR A 171 12.23 26.15 -5.21
CA TYR A 171 11.46 27.22 -5.83
C TYR A 171 10.96 28.20 -4.76
N GLU A 172 10.78 29.47 -5.13
CA GLU A 172 10.21 30.48 -4.24
C GLU A 172 8.77 30.11 -3.82
N PRO A 173 8.34 30.47 -2.60
CA PRO A 173 6.97 30.20 -2.15
C PRO A 173 5.92 30.80 -3.07
N LEU A 174 5.04 29.96 -3.60
CA LEU A 174 3.93 30.37 -4.45
C LEU A 174 2.68 30.65 -3.60
N ARG A 175 2.04 31.81 -3.82
CA ARG A 175 0.73 32.12 -3.24
C ARG A 175 -0.35 31.85 -4.29
N PRO A 176 -1.32 30.96 -4.02
CA PRO A 176 -2.45 30.78 -4.94
C PRO A 176 -3.33 32.04 -4.92
N ASN A 177 -3.53 32.65 -6.09
CA ASN A 177 -4.35 33.86 -6.23
C ASN A 177 -5.80 33.58 -6.64
N LEU A 178 -6.09 32.34 -7.04
CA LEU A 178 -7.40 31.89 -7.50
C LEU A 178 -7.77 30.64 -6.72
N TYR A 179 -9.03 30.57 -6.28
CA TYR A 179 -9.60 29.42 -5.63
C TYR A 179 -11.07 29.26 -6.05
N LEU A 180 -11.55 28.02 -6.06
CA LEU A 180 -12.96 27.69 -6.24
C LEU A 180 -13.31 26.74 -5.11
N SER A 181 -14.38 27.04 -4.36
CA SER A 181 -14.80 26.12 -3.30
C SER A 181 -15.29 24.82 -3.92
N LEU A 182 -15.15 23.70 -3.20
CA LEU A 182 -15.71 22.43 -3.68
C LEU A 182 -17.21 22.57 -3.96
N TRP A 183 -17.95 23.27 -3.10
CA TRP A 183 -19.39 23.49 -3.24
C TRP A 183 -19.76 24.23 -4.52
N ASP A 184 -18.99 25.27 -4.87
CA ASP A 184 -19.16 25.98 -6.14
C ASP A 184 -18.70 25.13 -7.33
N ALA A 185 -17.76 24.20 -7.14
CA ALA A 185 -17.31 23.30 -8.20
C ALA A 185 -18.37 22.22 -8.52
N LEU A 186 -19.15 21.78 -7.53
CA LEU A 186 -20.19 20.75 -7.70
C LEU A 186 -21.23 21.10 -8.77
N GLN A 187 -21.54 22.39 -8.95
CA GLN A 187 -22.50 22.83 -9.97
C GLN A 187 -22.04 22.53 -11.41
N TYR A 188 -20.76 22.20 -11.60
CA TYR A 188 -20.16 21.85 -12.89
C TYR A 188 -19.88 20.35 -13.03
N MET A 189 -20.19 19.54 -12.01
CA MET A 189 -20.02 18.09 -12.06
C MET A 189 -21.23 17.41 -12.73
N GLU A 190 -21.08 16.12 -13.03
CA GLU A 190 -22.17 15.31 -13.58
C GLU A 190 -23.36 15.22 -12.62
N GLU A 191 -24.54 14.90 -13.18
CA GLU A 191 -25.77 14.78 -12.42
C GLU A 191 -25.64 13.75 -11.27
N PRO A 192 -26.19 14.04 -10.09
CA PRO A 192 -26.08 13.15 -8.94
C PRO A 192 -26.86 11.84 -9.16
N VAL A 193 -26.31 10.75 -8.63
CA VAL A 193 -27.02 9.48 -8.54
C VAL A 193 -27.98 9.52 -7.36
N ASN A 194 -29.27 9.30 -7.63
CA ASN A 194 -30.29 9.17 -6.60
C ASN A 194 -30.44 7.71 -6.17
N SER A 195 -30.47 7.47 -4.85
CA SER A 195 -30.70 6.15 -4.25
C SER A 195 -31.46 6.30 -2.93
N GLU A 196 -32.30 5.32 -2.59
CA GLU A 196 -33.01 5.28 -1.31
C GLU A 196 -32.07 5.02 -0.12
N LYS A 197 -30.94 4.37 -0.37
CA LYS A 197 -29.92 4.05 0.64
C LYS A 197 -28.54 4.51 0.16
N PRO A 198 -27.61 4.87 1.07
CA PRO A 198 -26.23 5.10 0.70
C PRO A 198 -25.65 3.90 -0.05
N VAL A 199 -24.96 4.16 -1.16
CA VAL A 199 -24.30 3.14 -1.99
C VAL A 199 -22.81 3.42 -1.94
N ASN A 200 -21.99 2.44 -1.55
CA ASN A 200 -20.53 2.57 -1.55
C ASN A 200 -20.00 2.88 -2.96
N MET A 201 -18.80 3.46 -3.01
CA MET A 201 -18.27 4.04 -4.24
C MET A 201 -18.14 3.03 -5.38
N GLU A 202 -17.84 1.76 -5.07
CA GLU A 202 -17.63 0.69 -6.03
C GLU A 202 -18.94 0.21 -6.68
N ASN A 203 -20.07 0.38 -6.00
CA ASN A 203 -21.38 -0.03 -6.53
C ASN A 203 -22.20 1.14 -7.09
N LEU A 204 -21.59 2.33 -7.21
CA LEU A 204 -22.25 3.45 -7.87
C LEU A 204 -22.57 3.07 -9.33
N PRO A 205 -23.79 3.36 -9.83
CA PRO A 205 -24.20 3.06 -11.21
C PRO A 205 -23.60 4.06 -12.21
N ILE A 206 -22.30 4.31 -12.10
CA ILE A 206 -21.49 5.15 -12.98
C ILE A 206 -20.46 4.29 -13.71
N ASN A 207 -19.71 4.87 -14.66
CA ASN A 207 -18.63 4.18 -15.38
C ASN A 207 -19.06 2.82 -15.96
N SER A 208 -20.23 2.79 -16.59
CA SER A 208 -20.84 1.58 -17.16
C SER A 208 -21.05 0.45 -16.14
N GLY A 209 -21.34 0.80 -14.88
CA GLY A 209 -21.61 -0.15 -13.79
C GLY A 209 -20.37 -0.63 -13.04
N ASN A 210 -19.20 -0.02 -13.27
CA ASN A 210 -17.96 -0.35 -12.54
C ASN A 210 -17.71 0.55 -11.31
N GLY A 211 -18.62 1.48 -11.03
CA GLY A 211 -18.49 2.40 -9.89
C GLY A 211 -17.30 3.34 -10.00
N GLN A 212 -16.89 3.86 -8.85
CA GLN A 212 -15.75 4.73 -8.66
C GLN A 212 -14.68 3.97 -7.87
N SER A 213 -13.45 3.90 -8.39
CA SER A 213 -12.35 3.17 -7.73
C SER A 213 -11.60 4.02 -6.70
N PHE A 214 -11.46 5.33 -6.94
CA PHE A 214 -10.60 6.21 -6.13
C PHE A 214 -11.21 7.58 -5.91
N GLY A 215 -10.70 8.28 -4.89
CA GLY A 215 -10.98 9.69 -4.65
C GLY A 215 -12.08 9.91 -3.62
N TYR A 216 -12.98 10.84 -3.94
CA TYR A 216 -14.01 11.31 -3.02
C TYR A 216 -15.40 11.05 -3.57
N THR A 217 -16.34 10.69 -2.70
CA THR A 217 -17.77 10.55 -3.01
C THR A 217 -18.57 11.42 -2.05
N LEU A 218 -19.44 12.26 -2.61
CA LEU A 218 -20.35 13.10 -1.83
C LEU A 218 -21.70 12.41 -1.69
N TYR A 219 -22.15 12.22 -0.45
CA TYR A 219 -23.49 11.78 -0.10
C TYR A 219 -24.30 12.98 0.39
N GLU A 220 -25.51 13.13 -0.14
CA GLU A 220 -26.40 14.23 0.22
C GLU A 220 -27.80 13.69 0.56
N THR A 221 -28.39 14.20 1.64
CA THR A 221 -29.77 13.86 2.02
C THR A 221 -30.46 15.01 2.74
N THR A 222 -31.79 14.99 2.72
CA THR A 222 -32.62 15.95 3.45
C THR A 222 -33.15 15.34 4.74
N ILE A 223 -32.89 16.01 5.86
CA ILE A 223 -33.31 15.57 7.19
C ILE A 223 -34.56 16.36 7.61
N ALA A 224 -35.62 15.63 7.99
CA ALA A 224 -36.91 16.18 8.38
C ALA A 224 -37.13 16.27 9.91
N SER A 225 -36.24 15.69 10.71
CA SER A 225 -36.33 15.66 12.18
C SER A 225 -34.96 15.68 12.84
N SER A 226 -34.86 16.26 14.04
CA SER A 226 -33.64 16.23 14.85
C SER A 226 -33.28 14.81 15.29
N GLY A 227 -31.98 14.50 15.39
CA GLY A 227 -31.49 13.21 15.86
C GLY A 227 -29.97 13.16 15.97
N ILE A 228 -29.44 11.98 16.28
CA ILE A 228 -28.00 11.69 16.27
C ILE A 228 -27.66 11.10 14.90
N LEU A 229 -26.65 11.65 14.23
CA LEU A 229 -26.09 11.07 13.02
C LEU A 229 -25.13 9.94 13.41
N SER A 230 -25.35 8.74 12.88
CA SER A 230 -24.46 7.59 13.04
C SER A 230 -24.41 6.78 11.75
N GLY A 231 -23.25 6.18 11.49
CA GLY A 231 -23.02 5.37 10.30
C GLY A 231 -21.62 4.78 10.29
N LEU A 232 -21.43 3.74 9.47
CA LEU A 232 -20.11 3.22 9.18
C LEU A 232 -19.49 4.06 8.06
N VAL A 233 -18.38 4.72 8.37
CA VAL A 233 -17.61 5.52 7.41
C VAL A 233 -16.32 4.77 7.10
N ARG A 234 -16.01 4.61 5.82
CA ARG A 234 -14.76 4.01 5.32
C ARG A 234 -14.10 5.00 4.36
N ASP A 235 -13.01 5.68 4.70
CA ASP A 235 -12.27 5.66 5.99
C ASP A 235 -12.36 6.99 6.75
N ARG A 236 -12.75 8.07 6.06
CA ARG A 236 -12.95 9.39 6.67
C ARG A 236 -14.09 10.14 6.00
N GLY A 237 -14.91 10.82 6.80
CA GLY A 237 -16.01 11.67 6.37
C GLY A 237 -15.85 13.11 6.88
N GLN A 238 -16.27 14.08 6.08
CA GLN A 238 -16.53 15.45 6.54
C GLN A 238 -18.03 15.74 6.40
N ASP A 239 -18.66 16.07 7.53
CA ASP A 239 -20.09 16.34 7.60
C ASP A 239 -20.36 17.85 7.64
N GLU A 240 -21.28 18.31 6.80
CA GLU A 240 -21.80 19.68 6.81
C GLU A 240 -23.34 19.65 6.85
N VAL A 241 -23.93 20.39 7.80
CA VAL A 241 -25.38 20.55 7.90
C VAL A 241 -25.74 21.99 7.62
N GLN A 242 -26.46 22.22 6.53
CA GLN A 242 -26.96 23.54 6.17
C GLN A 242 -28.45 23.66 6.51
N ALA A 243 -28.78 24.62 7.39
CA ALA A 243 -30.16 24.98 7.64
C ALA A 243 -30.66 25.88 6.51
N ALA A 244 -31.61 25.40 5.72
CA ALA A 244 -32.35 26.25 4.79
C ALA A 244 -33.21 27.22 5.60
N SER A 245 -32.65 28.38 5.94
CA SER A 245 -33.38 29.49 6.54
C SER A 245 -34.27 30.09 5.46
N LEU A 246 -35.44 29.50 5.21
CA LEU A 246 -36.44 30.08 4.33
C LEU A 246 -37.03 31.33 5.01
N HIS A 247 -36.35 32.47 4.88
CA HIS A 247 -36.87 33.77 5.30
C HIS A 247 -37.85 34.29 4.23
N VAL A 248 -39.09 33.79 4.24
CA VAL A 248 -40.27 34.55 3.79
C VAL A 248 -41.48 34.08 4.59
N GLY A 249 -42.02 34.98 5.42
CA GLY A 249 -43.40 35.02 5.94
C GLY A 249 -44.11 33.69 6.25
N VAL A 250 -44.28 33.43 7.56
CA VAL A 250 -45.35 32.59 8.15
C VAL A 250 -45.42 31.14 7.64
N GLY A 251 -44.77 30.24 8.39
CA GLY A 251 -45.16 28.84 8.50
C GLY A 251 -44.67 27.89 7.39
N LYS A 252 -43.41 27.45 7.44
CA LYS A 252 -42.98 26.20 6.81
C LYS A 252 -42.02 25.43 7.72
N LYS A 253 -42.19 24.10 7.78
CA LYS A 253 -41.20 23.17 8.34
C LYS A 253 -39.87 23.41 7.62
N GLY A 254 -38.85 23.82 8.35
CA GLY A 254 -37.49 23.84 7.82
C GLY A 254 -37.01 22.41 7.61
N SER A 255 -36.51 22.11 6.42
CA SER A 255 -35.74 20.91 6.13
C SER A 255 -34.25 21.26 6.17
N MET A 256 -33.44 20.42 6.78
CA MET A 256 -31.98 20.59 6.81
C MET A 256 -31.34 19.72 5.74
N LEU A 257 -30.36 20.26 5.02
CA LEU A 257 -29.54 19.50 4.07
C LEU A 257 -28.32 18.99 4.82
N ALA A 258 -28.11 17.68 4.82
CA ALA A 258 -26.91 17.05 5.35
C ALA A 258 -26.06 16.53 4.20
N LYS A 259 -24.80 16.95 4.17
CA LYS A 259 -23.78 16.52 3.21
C LYS A 259 -22.69 15.79 3.96
N CYS A 260 -22.30 14.61 3.47
CA CYS A 260 -21.16 13.85 3.96
C CYS A 260 -20.24 13.55 2.78
N MET A 261 -19.02 14.06 2.80
CA MET A 261 -18.01 13.70 1.80
C MET A 261 -17.10 12.63 2.37
N GLY A 262 -17.12 11.44 1.76
CA GLY A 262 -16.23 10.33 2.09
C GLY A 262 -15.03 10.26 1.16
N ALA A 263 -13.86 9.94 1.70
CA ALA A 263 -12.73 9.43 0.94
C ALA A 263 -12.53 7.96 1.31
N GLN A 264 -12.43 7.10 0.30
CA GLN A 264 -12.13 5.70 0.51
C GLN A 264 -10.92 5.33 -0.36
N GLN A 265 -9.92 4.72 0.26
CA GLN A 265 -8.74 4.19 -0.42
C GLN A 265 -8.85 2.68 -0.50
N GLU A 266 -8.75 2.13 -1.70
CA GLU A 266 -8.90 0.70 -1.90
C GLU A 266 -7.68 -0.05 -1.35
N GLY A 267 -7.94 -0.91 -0.38
CA GLY A 267 -7.00 -1.84 0.23
C GLY A 267 -7.77 -2.95 0.94
N SER A 268 -8.78 -3.53 0.29
CA SER A 268 -9.47 -4.71 0.79
C SER A 268 -9.10 -5.91 -0.06
N SER A 269 -8.19 -6.73 0.45
CA SER A 269 -8.32 -8.17 0.25
C SER A 269 -9.74 -8.54 0.69
N LYS A 270 -10.54 -9.11 -0.20
CA LYS A 270 -11.81 -9.76 0.16
C LYS A 270 -11.52 -10.78 1.26
N MET A 271 -11.97 -10.51 2.47
CA MET A 271 -12.15 -11.56 3.48
C MET A 271 -13.64 -11.85 3.45
N GLU A 272 -13.99 -12.99 2.84
CA GLU A 272 -15.35 -13.53 2.85
C GLU A 272 -15.84 -13.67 4.31
N PRO A 273 -17.13 -13.44 4.59
CA PRO A 273 -17.69 -13.65 5.92
C PRO A 273 -17.84 -15.16 6.18
N GLU A 274 -16.81 -15.78 6.75
CA GLU A 274 -16.95 -17.11 7.37
C GLU A 274 -17.24 -16.95 8.87
N ASP A 275 -18.44 -17.39 9.22
CA ASP A 275 -18.90 -17.96 10.50
C ASP A 275 -18.95 -17.07 11.75
N CYS A 276 -20.03 -16.28 11.82
CA CYS A 276 -20.70 -16.01 13.09
C CYS A 276 -21.75 -17.10 13.36
N GLU A 277 -21.32 -18.27 13.85
CA GLU A 277 -22.22 -19.20 14.58
C GLU A 277 -21.44 -20.24 15.41
N LYS A 278 -21.84 -20.39 16.68
CA LYS A 278 -21.44 -21.39 17.72
C LYS A 278 -20.10 -21.04 18.41
N SER A 279 -20.04 -20.69 19.71
CA SER A 279 -20.76 -21.21 20.89
C SER A 279 -20.99 -20.16 21.97
#